data_AF-A0A388Q2M4-F1
#
_entry.id   AF-A0A388Q2M4-F1
#
_cell.length_a   1.000
_cell.length_b   1.000
_cell.length_c   1.000
_cell.angle_alpha   90.00
_cell.angle_beta   90.00
_cell.angle_gamma   90.00
#
_symmetry.space_group_name_H-M   'P 1'
#
loop_
_entity.id
_entity.type
_entity.pdbx_description
1 polymer ?
#
loop_
_entity_poly.entity_id
_entity_poly.type
_entity_poly.pdbx_seq_one_letter_code
_entity_poly.pdbx_strand_id
1 'polypeptide(L)'
;MTGTYYIVVKHRNSIETWSAQPVAYTIGTYDFTTAANKAYGNNMIQIESGKWAFYSGELNNDSNIDLLDMNILSTDINNFLTGYMATDINGDGNVDLLDTFPVETNISNFIFSSRP
;
A
#
# COMPACT_ATOMS: atom_id res chain seq x y z
N MET A 1 -18.70 -19.25 -12.53
CA MET A 1 -18.69 -17.83 -12.93
C MET A 1 -17.85 -17.70 -14.19
N THR A 2 -18.25 -16.88 -15.15
CA THR A 2 -17.51 -16.62 -16.40
C THR A 2 -17.40 -15.12 -16.58
N GLY A 3 -16.19 -14.61 -16.85
CA GLY A 3 -15.93 -13.18 -17.00
C GLY A 3 -14.49 -12.83 -16.67
N THR A 4 -14.13 -11.57 -16.93
CA THR A 4 -12.85 -10.97 -16.55
C THR A 4 -13.08 -9.92 -15.48
N TYR A 5 -12.29 -9.97 -14.40
CA TYR A 5 -12.45 -9.11 -13.23
C TYR A 5 -11.08 -8.54 -12.84
N TYR A 6 -11.07 -7.33 -12.30
CA TYR A 6 -9.88 -6.83 -11.65
C TYR A 6 -9.72 -7.47 -10.27
N ILE A 7 -8.47 -7.76 -9.90
CA ILE A 7 -8.12 -8.17 -8.55
C ILE A 7 -7.73 -6.91 -7.80
N VAL A 8 -8.36 -6.68 -6.66
CA VAL A 8 -8.10 -5.51 -5.81
C VAL A 8 -7.52 -6.00 -4.50
N VAL A 9 -6.37 -5.46 -4.13
CA VAL A 9 -5.77 -5.67 -2.81
C VAL A 9 -6.02 -4.44 -1.96
N LYS A 10 -6.67 -4.66 -0.82
CA LYS A 10 -6.87 -3.66 0.23
C LYS A 10 -6.22 -4.18 1.50
N HIS A 11 -5.47 -3.32 2.17
CA HIS A 11 -4.76 -3.67 3.39
C HIS A 11 -4.84 -2.49 4.38
N ARG A 12 -4.69 -2.76 5.68
CA ARG A 12 -4.94 -1.78 6.75
C ARG A 12 -4.06 -0.53 6.70
N ASN A 13 -2.92 -0.62 6.04
CA ASN A 13 -1.91 0.43 5.98
C ASN A 13 -1.23 0.53 4.61
N SER A 14 -1.88 0.05 3.55
CA SER A 14 -1.33 0.08 2.19
C SER A 14 -2.31 0.69 1.21
N ILE A 15 -1.78 1.36 0.19
CA ILE A 15 -2.59 1.95 -0.87
C ILE A 15 -3.39 0.85 -1.59
N GLU A 16 -4.67 1.12 -1.83
CA GLU A 16 -5.51 0.23 -2.63
C GLU A 16 -4.86 0.01 -4.00
N THR A 17 -4.56 -1.25 -4.32
CA THR A 17 -3.85 -1.60 -5.55
C THR A 17 -4.67 -2.57 -6.40
N TRP A 18 -4.82 -2.23 -7.68
CA TRP A 18 -5.58 -2.99 -8.66
C TRP A 18 -4.64 -3.76 -9.60
N SER A 19 -5.07 -4.94 -10.06
CA SER A 19 -4.36 -5.66 -11.13
C SER A 19 -4.25 -4.78 -12.37
N ALA A 20 -3.13 -4.86 -13.08
CA ALA A 20 -2.88 -3.99 -14.23
C ALA A 20 -3.91 -4.16 -15.36
N GLN A 21 -4.50 -5.35 -15.46
CA GLN A 21 -5.52 -5.71 -16.44
C GLN A 21 -6.59 -6.60 -15.78
N PRO A 22 -7.80 -6.71 -16.37
CA PRO A 22 -8.78 -7.69 -15.95
C PRO A 22 -8.22 -9.11 -16.09
N VAL A 23 -8.44 -9.95 -15.08
CA VAL A 23 -8.03 -11.35 -15.05
C VAL A 23 -9.26 -12.22 -15.26
N ALA A 24 -9.19 -13.19 -16.17
CA ALA A 24 -10.28 -14.14 -16.35
C ALA A 24 -10.50 -14.95 -15.06
N TYR A 25 -11.76 -15.16 -14.66
CA TYR A 25 -12.10 -15.92 -13.46
C TYR A 25 -11.52 -17.34 -13.44
N THR A 26 -11.23 -17.90 -14.62
CA THR A 26 -10.64 -19.23 -14.80
C THR A 26 -9.11 -19.23 -14.77
N ILE A 27 -8.46 -18.05 -14.81
CA ILE A 27 -7.01 -17.94 -14.59
C ILE A 27 -6.74 -18.24 -13.11
N GLY A 28 -5.67 -18.98 -12.85
CA GLY A 28 -5.19 -19.29 -11.51
C GLY A 28 -4.56 -18.09 -10.80
N THR A 29 -3.41 -18.29 -10.17
CA THR A 29 -2.70 -17.29 -9.36
C THR A 29 -2.34 -16.02 -10.14
N TYR A 30 -2.59 -14.84 -9.55
CA TYR A 30 -2.06 -13.55 -10.02
C TYR A 30 -1.00 -13.06 -9.03
N ASP A 31 0.20 -12.77 -9.53
CA ASP A 31 1.34 -12.39 -8.69
C ASP A 31 1.75 -10.94 -8.95
N PHE A 32 1.53 -10.07 -7.94
CA PHE A 32 1.92 -8.66 -7.96
C PHE A 32 3.42 -8.45 -7.75
N THR A 33 4.15 -9.41 -7.19
CA THR A 33 5.50 -9.19 -6.66
C THR A 33 6.60 -9.17 -7.73
N THR A 34 6.27 -9.49 -8.99
CA THR A 34 7.26 -9.75 -10.06
C THR A 34 7.65 -8.53 -10.89
N ALA A 35 6.77 -7.53 -11.03
CA ALA A 35 7.02 -6.33 -11.84
C ALA A 35 6.02 -5.20 -11.48
N ALA A 36 6.44 -3.93 -11.66
CA ALA A 36 5.55 -2.76 -11.48
C ALA A 36 4.26 -2.88 -12.29
N ASN A 37 4.36 -3.39 -13.51
CA ASN A 37 3.26 -3.53 -14.47
C ASN A 37 2.28 -4.66 -14.14
N LYS A 38 2.37 -5.24 -12.93
CA LYS A 38 1.30 -6.06 -12.35
C LYS A 38 0.26 -5.20 -11.61
N ALA A 39 0.59 -3.96 -11.27
CA ALA A 39 -0.36 -3.00 -10.74
C ALA A 39 -0.84 -2.03 -11.84
N TYR A 40 -2.10 -1.62 -11.75
CA TYR A 40 -2.64 -0.57 -12.60
C TYR A 40 -1.82 0.72 -12.41
N GLY A 41 -1.46 1.36 -13.53
CA GLY A 41 -0.61 2.57 -13.50
C GLY A 41 0.85 2.34 -13.07
N ASN A 42 1.33 1.09 -13.00
CA ASN A 42 2.63 0.74 -12.41
C ASN A 42 2.76 1.20 -10.94
N ASN A 43 1.66 1.22 -10.19
CA ASN A 43 1.58 1.79 -8.84
C ASN A 43 2.12 0.84 -7.75
N MET A 44 3.41 0.49 -7.85
CA MET A 44 4.15 -0.29 -6.86
C MET A 44 5.60 0.19 -6.80
N ILE A 45 6.31 -0.18 -5.75
CA ILE A 45 7.73 0.14 -5.56
C ILE A 45 8.59 -1.11 -5.62
N GLN A 46 9.77 -0.98 -6.23
CA GLN A 46 10.77 -2.03 -6.24
C GLN A 46 11.57 -2.01 -4.93
N ILE A 47 11.54 -3.11 -4.17
CA ILE A 47 12.25 -3.23 -2.89
C ILE A 47 13.55 -4.03 -3.02
N GLU A 48 13.63 -4.92 -4.01
CA GLU A 48 14.84 -5.63 -4.41
C GLU A 48 14.79 -5.87 -5.93
N SER A 49 15.90 -6.29 -6.53
CA SER A 49 15.92 -6.64 -7.97
C SER A 49 14.86 -7.71 -8.27
N GLY A 50 13.89 -7.38 -9.12
CA GLY A 50 12.76 -8.26 -9.48
C GLY A 50 11.67 -8.44 -8.41
N LYS A 51 11.72 -7.74 -7.27
CA LYS A 51 10.69 -7.81 -6.23
C LYS A 51 9.99 -6.48 -6.01
N TRP A 52 8.67 -6.53 -6.03
CA TRP A 52 7.78 -5.38 -5.95
C TRP A 52 6.84 -5.47 -4.76
N ALA A 53 6.58 -4.34 -4.12
CA ALA A 53 5.70 -4.19 -2.98
C ALA A 53 4.67 -3.07 -3.21
N PHE A 54 3.56 -3.14 -2.48
CA PHE A 54 2.60 -2.05 -2.39
C PHE A 54 3.16 -0.93 -1.53
N TYR A 55 2.75 0.30 -1.81
CA TYR A 55 3.09 1.44 -0.96
C TYR A 55 2.32 1.37 0.37
N SER A 56 3.03 1.55 1.47
CA SER A 56 2.43 1.67 2.81
C SER A 56 2.22 3.14 3.20
N GLY A 57 1.32 3.40 4.15
CA GLY A 57 1.09 4.72 4.70
C GLY A 57 -0.26 5.35 4.39
N GLU A 58 -1.15 4.62 3.71
CA GLU A 58 -2.56 5.00 3.65
C GLU A 58 -3.24 4.50 4.93
N LEU A 59 -3.66 5.42 5.79
CA LEU A 59 -4.20 5.17 7.12
C LEU A 59 -5.66 5.63 7.31
N ASN A 60 -6.23 6.34 6.33
CA ASN A 60 -7.58 6.94 6.42
C ASN A 60 -8.58 6.39 5.38
N ASN A 61 -8.14 5.52 4.46
CA ASN A 61 -8.90 4.91 3.36
C ASN A 61 -9.49 5.90 2.33
N ASP A 62 -8.87 7.07 2.13
CA ASP A 62 -9.26 8.06 1.11
C ASP A 62 -8.62 7.83 -0.27
N SER A 63 -7.82 6.77 -0.42
CA SER A 63 -7.10 6.41 -1.65
C SER A 63 -5.93 7.34 -2.02
N ASN A 64 -5.41 8.11 -1.07
CA ASN A 64 -4.27 9.00 -1.25
C ASN A 64 -3.34 8.90 -0.03
N ILE A 65 -2.03 8.89 -0.25
CA ILE A 65 -1.07 8.99 0.86
C ILE A 65 -0.65 10.46 0.98
N ASP A 66 -1.18 11.15 1.99
CA ASP A 66 -0.98 12.58 2.18
C ASP A 66 -0.81 13.00 3.66
N LEU A 67 -0.88 14.31 3.92
CA LEU A 67 -0.67 14.87 5.26
C LEU A 67 -1.74 14.46 6.27
N LEU A 68 -2.91 13.99 5.83
CA LEU A 68 -3.94 13.46 6.72
C LEU A 68 -3.50 12.13 7.35
N ASP A 69 -2.78 11.29 6.62
CA ASP A 69 -2.22 10.04 7.15
C ASP A 69 -1.15 10.31 8.21
N MET A 70 -0.30 11.33 7.97
CA MET A 70 0.72 11.74 8.93
C MET A 70 0.14 12.19 10.27
N ASN A 71 -1.05 12.79 10.29
CA ASN A 71 -1.71 13.16 11.54
C ASN A 71 -2.16 11.93 12.34
N ILE A 72 -2.62 10.87 11.66
CA ILE A 72 -3.01 9.60 12.29
C ILE A 72 -1.76 8.94 12.89
N LEU A 73 -0.69 8.81 12.09
CA LEU A 73 0.58 8.25 12.55
C LEU A 73 1.15 9.04 13.74
N SER A 74 1.21 10.36 13.65
CA SER A 74 1.74 11.21 14.71
C SER A 74 0.94 11.10 16.01
N THR A 75 -0.38 10.88 15.93
CA THR A 75 -1.22 10.67 17.11
C THR A 75 -0.85 9.37 17.82
N ASP A 76 -0.66 8.29 17.06
CA ASP A 76 -0.34 6.97 17.62
C ASP A 76 1.10 6.92 18.17
N ILE A 77 2.05 7.63 17.55
CA ILE A 77 3.41 7.83 18.07
C ILE A 77 3.35 8.52 19.44
N ASN A 78 2.58 9.61 19.58
CA ASN A 78 2.46 10.34 20.84
C ASN A 78 1.76 9.52 21.94
N ASN A 79 0.95 8.54 21.56
CA ASN A 79 0.29 7.60 22.47
C ASN A 79 1.17 6.37 22.78
N PHE A 80 2.36 6.26 22.19
CA PHE A 80 3.28 5.13 22.35
C PHE A 80 2.61 3.78 22.07
N LEU A 81 1.80 3.71 21.02
CA LEU A 81 1.09 2.47 20.67
C LEU A 81 2.08 1.39 20.20
N THR A 82 1.73 0.14 20.46
CA THR A 82 2.54 -1.04 20.12
C THR A 82 1.64 -2.19 19.71
N GLY A 83 2.22 -3.19 19.04
CA GLY A 83 1.53 -4.38 18.55
C GLY A 83 1.00 -4.21 17.12
N TYR A 84 -0.10 -4.91 16.81
CA TYR A 84 -0.65 -4.97 15.45
C TYR A 84 -1.46 -3.70 15.12
N MET A 85 -0.74 -2.61 14.87
CA MET A 85 -1.30 -1.32 14.48
C MET A 85 -1.26 -1.14 12.96
N ALA A 86 -2.11 -0.25 12.43
CA ALA A 86 -1.99 0.20 11.04
C ALA A 86 -0.81 1.17 10.88
N THR A 87 -0.54 1.94 11.91
CA THR A 87 0.53 2.94 12.04
C THR A 87 1.91 2.34 12.33
N ASP A 88 2.00 1.03 12.60
CA ASP A 88 3.25 0.26 12.56
C ASP A 88 3.56 -0.05 11.09
N ILE A 89 4.22 0.90 10.43
CA ILE A 89 4.49 0.92 8.99
C ILE A 89 5.70 0.04 8.67
N ASN A 90 6.71 0.05 9.54
CA ASN A 90 7.94 -0.73 9.35
C ASN A 90 7.80 -2.20 9.83
N GLY A 91 6.76 -2.50 10.61
CA GLY A 91 6.41 -3.85 11.08
C GLY A 91 7.25 -4.35 12.26
N ASP A 92 7.90 -3.48 13.02
CA ASP A 92 8.75 -3.86 14.15
C ASP A 92 7.96 -4.06 15.46
N GLY A 93 6.66 -3.75 15.45
CA GLY A 93 5.75 -3.92 16.57
C GLY A 93 5.65 -2.70 17.48
N ASN A 94 6.31 -1.58 17.16
CA ASN A 94 6.16 -0.29 17.82
C ASN A 94 5.66 0.74 16.82
N VAL A 95 4.87 1.71 17.28
CA VAL A 95 4.52 2.89 16.50
C VAL A 95 5.43 4.02 16.94
N ASP A 96 6.45 4.35 16.14
CA ASP A 96 7.46 5.32 16.48
C ASP A 96 7.94 6.18 15.30
N LEU A 97 9.01 6.96 15.52
CA LEU A 97 9.54 7.89 14.51
C LEU A 97 10.12 7.20 13.27
N LEU A 98 10.42 5.91 13.31
CA LEU A 98 10.91 5.15 12.16
C LEU A 98 9.80 4.83 11.16
N ASP A 99 8.53 4.86 11.60
CA ASP A 99 7.37 4.67 10.73
C ASP A 99 7.08 5.88 9.84
N THR A 100 7.61 7.07 10.16
CA THR A 100 7.32 8.30 9.40
C THR A 100 8.02 8.31 8.05
N PHE A 101 9.25 7.79 7.97
CA PHE A 101 10.09 7.90 6.77
C PHE A 101 9.46 7.27 5.52
N PRO A 102 8.88 6.05 5.56
CA PRO A 102 8.18 5.49 4.41
C PRO A 102 6.97 6.33 3.98
N VAL A 103 6.20 6.86 4.93
CA VAL A 103 4.99 7.67 4.65
C VAL A 103 5.39 9.00 4.02
N GLU A 104 6.36 9.73 4.58
CA GLU A 104 6.87 10.99 4.04
C GLU A 104 7.44 10.85 2.62
N THR A 105 8.13 9.74 2.35
CA THR A 105 8.64 9.43 1.01
C THR A 105 7.48 9.27 0.01
N ASN A 106 6.41 8.59 0.41
CA ASN A 106 5.25 8.38 -0.45
C ASN A 106 4.44 9.67 -0.67
N ILE A 107 4.32 10.51 0.36
CA ILE A 107 3.73 11.85 0.25
C ILE A 107 4.52 12.70 -0.74
N SER A 108 5.84 12.72 -0.61
CA SER A 108 6.73 13.51 -1.50
C SER A 108 6.68 13.06 -2.95
N ASN A 109 6.39 11.77 -3.18
CA ASN A 109 6.22 11.18 -4.50
C ASN A 109 4.76 11.24 -5.02
N PHE A 110 3.85 11.86 -4.26
CA PHE A 110 2.42 11.96 -4.59
C PHE A 110 1.80 10.59 -4.89
N ILE A 111 2.01 9.61 -4.02
CA ILE A 111 1.45 8.27 -4.20
C ILE A 111 -0.05 8.27 -3.87
N PHE A 112 -0.87 7.86 -4.84
CA PHE A 112 -2.32 7.67 -4.70
C PHE A 112 -2.77 6.39 -5.42
N SER A 113 -3.99 5.92 -5.14
CA SER A 113 -4.54 4.72 -5.78
C SER A 113 -4.86 4.99 -7.24
N SER A 114 -4.36 4.12 -8.12
CA SER A 114 -4.71 4.11 -9.54
C SER A 114 -5.59 2.91 -9.85
N ARG A 115 -6.71 3.15 -10.53
CA ARG A 115 -7.70 2.12 -10.87
C ARG A 115 -8.40 2.41 -12.22
N PRO A 116 -9.03 1.39 -12.84
CA PRO A 116 -9.73 1.52 -14.12
C PRO A 116 -10.92 2.49 -14.11
#